data_AF-A0A1I3H0Q3-F1
#
_entry.id   AF-A0A1I3H0Q3-F1
#
_cell.length_a   1.000
_cell.length_b   1.000
_cell.length_c   1.000
_cell.angle_alpha   90.00
_cell.angle_beta   90.00
_cell.angle_gamma   90.00
#
_symmetry.space_group_name_H-M   'P 1'
#
loop_
_entity.id
_entity.type
_entity.pdbx_description
1 polymer ?
#
loop_
_entity_poly.entity_id
_entity_poly.type
_entity_poly.pdbx_seq_one_letter_code
_entity_poly.pdbx_strand_id
1 'polypeptide(L)' 'MKLYLLNDARNPLVKELFAQEIARHEEKLQYLESRWEALFAWEAEQAKHYGHSLILRQAINREKQRLQWLREEQAKLPK' A
#
# COMPACT_ATOMS: atom_id res chain seq x y z
N MET A 1 5.07 3.79 13.61
CA MET A 1 4.03 2.98 14.28
C MET A 1 3.12 3.92 15.09
N LYS A 2 2.26 4.72 14.43
CA LYS A 2 1.41 5.72 15.10
C LYS A 2 0.21 5.10 15.82
N LEU A 3 -0.34 4.01 15.27
CA LEU A 3 -1.49 3.28 15.82
C LEU A 3 -1.22 2.62 17.18
N TYR A 4 0.02 2.27 17.50
CA TYR A 4 0.38 1.61 18.76
C TYR A 4 0.14 2.46 20.01
N LEU A 5 0.06 3.77 19.85
CA LEU A 5 -0.17 4.70 20.96
C LEU A 5 -1.66 4.97 21.22
N LEU A 6 -2.56 4.42 20.41
CA LEU A 6 -4.00 4.64 20.53
C LEU A 6 -4.64 3.49 21.30
N ASN A 7 -4.99 3.76 22.56
CA ASN A 7 -5.61 2.78 23.46
C ASN A 7 -7.14 2.67 23.32
N ASP A 8 -7.78 3.58 22.55
CA ASP A 8 -9.23 3.58 22.34
C ASP A 8 -9.58 3.68 20.86
N ALA A 9 -10.22 2.63 20.34
CA ALA A 9 -10.70 2.55 18.96
C ALA A 9 -11.83 3.54 18.63
N ARG A 10 -12.49 4.13 19.65
CA ARG A 10 -13.52 5.15 19.47
C ARG A 10 -12.95 6.56 19.31
N ASN A 11 -11.65 6.74 19.51
CA ASN A 11 -11.03 8.04 19.32
C ASN A 11 -11.19 8.47 17.85
N PRO A 12 -11.80 9.63 17.55
CA PRO A 12 -11.96 10.11 16.17
C PRO A 12 -10.65 10.18 15.38
N LEU A 13 -9.52 10.41 16.06
CA LEU A 13 -8.19 10.43 15.46
C LEU A 13 -7.80 9.08 14.85
N VAL A 14 -8.32 7.96 15.35
CA VAL A 14 -8.05 6.63 14.78
C VAL A 14 -8.61 6.57 13.36
N LYS A 15 -9.86 6.99 13.15
CA LYS A 15 -10.50 7.00 11.82
C LYS A 15 -9.73 7.89 10.84
N GLU A 16 -9.32 9.08 11.31
CA GLU A 16 -8.52 10.01 10.51
C GLU A 16 -7.15 9.42 10.13
N LEU A 17 -6.45 8.80 11.08
CA LEU A 17 -5.16 8.17 10.84
C LEU A 17 -5.26 7.01 9.84
N PHE A 18 -6.30 6.18 9.92
CA PHE A 18 -6.54 5.15 8.90
C PHE A 18 -6.77 5.77 7.52
N ALA A 19 -7.59 6.82 7.42
CA ALA A 19 -7.84 7.50 6.15
C ALA A 19 -6.55 8.09 5.54
N GLN A 20 -5.74 8.77 6.35
CA GLN A 20 -4.45 9.33 5.91
C GLN A 20 -3.47 8.24 5.46
N GLU A 21 -3.36 7.15 6.23
CA GLU A 21 -2.46 6.05 5.87
C GLU A 21 -2.93 5.33 4.60
N ILE A 22 -4.24 5.11 4.44
CA ILE A 22 -4.82 4.53 3.22
C ILE A 22 -4.48 5.41 2.01
N ALA A 23 -4.78 6.71 2.06
CA ALA A 23 -4.50 7.64 0.97
C ALA A 23 -3.01 7.62 0.57
N ARG A 24 -2.10 7.66 1.54
CA ARG A 24 -0.65 7.61 1.29
C ARG A 24 -0.22 6.30 0.62
N HIS A 25 -0.79 5.17 1.02
CA HIS A 25 -0.47 3.88 0.42
C HIS A 25 -1.09 3.72 -0.98
N GLU A 26 -2.27 4.32 -1.23
CA GLU A 26 -2.89 4.37 -2.57
C GLU A 26 -2.06 5.19 -3.55
N GLU A 27 -1.65 6.40 -3.17
CA GLU A 27 -0.77 7.25 -3.98
C GLU A 27 0.53 6.52 -4.34
N LYS A 28 1.14 5.86 -3.35
CA LYS A 28 2.36 5.09 -3.56
C LYS A 28 2.14 3.89 -4.47
N LEU A 29 1.03 3.17 -4.31
CA LEU A 29 0.69 2.04 -5.17
C LEU A 29 0.53 2.50 -6.63
N GLN A 30 -0.23 3.57 -6.85
CA GLN A 30 -0.42 4.15 -8.18
C GLN A 30 0.91 4.56 -8.84
N TYR A 31 1.82 5.17 -8.06
CA TYR A 31 3.16 5.48 -8.53
C TYR A 31 3.94 4.21 -8.93
N LEU A 32 3.92 3.16 -8.12
CA LEU A 32 4.65 1.93 -8.42
C LEU A 32 4.07 1.19 -9.62
N GLU A 33 2.74 1.18 -9.79
CA GLU A 33 2.06 0.59 -10.93
C GLU A 33 2.36 1.35 -12.23
N SER A 34 2.35 2.69 -12.21
CA SER A 34 2.75 3.47 -13.39
C SER A 34 4.23 3.27 -13.75
N ARG A 35 5.11 3.12 -12.76
CA ARG A 35 6.53 2.75 -12.99
C ARG A 35 6.67 1.35 -13.57
N TRP A 36 5.82 0.42 -13.15
CA TRP A 36 5.79 -0.92 -13.72
C TRP A 36 5.42 -0.89 -15.19
N GLU A 37 4.35 -0.19 -15.55
CA GLU A 37 3.92 -0.03 -16.94
C GLU A 37 5.00 0.62 -17.81
N ALA A 38 5.66 1.66 -17.30
CA ALA A 38 6.71 2.37 -18.05
C ALA A 38 7.97 1.52 -18.32
N LEU A 39 8.32 0.59 -17.43
CA LEU A 39 9.59 -0.14 -17.48
C LEU A 39 9.44 -1.62 -17.90
N PHE A 40 8.27 -2.21 -17.64
CA PHE A 40 8.07 -3.66 -17.66
C PHE A 40 6.76 -4.07 -18.34
N ALA A 41 6.17 -3.22 -19.19
CA ALA A 41 5.00 -3.56 -19.99
C ALA A 41 5.20 -4.81 -20.87
N TRP A 42 6.44 -5.07 -21.30
CA TRP A 42 6.79 -6.21 -22.16
C TRP A 42 7.59 -7.26 -21.39
N GLU A 43 7.28 -8.54 -21.60
CA GLU A 43 7.99 -9.65 -20.96
C GLU A 43 9.49 -9.67 -21.28
N ALA A 44 9.88 -9.22 -22.48
CA ALA A 44 11.28 -9.10 -22.88
C ALA A 44 12.06 -8.15 -21.95
N GLU A 45 11.47 -7.02 -21.55
CA GLU A 45 12.10 -6.06 -20.63
C GLU A 45 12.15 -6.61 -19.20
N GLN A 46 11.14 -7.38 -18.80
CA GLN A 46 11.15 -8.08 -17.51
C GLN A 46 12.27 -9.12 -17.42
N ALA A 47 12.51 -9.88 -18.49
CA ALA A 47 13.58 -10.87 -18.55
C ALA A 47 14.96 -10.22 -18.59
N LYS A 48 15.12 -9.15 -19.38
CA LYS A 48 16.37 -8.37 -19.50
C LYS A 48 16.76 -7.69 -18.18
N HIS A 49 15.78 -7.27 -17.40
CA HIS A 49 15.97 -6.57 -16.13
C HIS A 49 15.32 -7.32 -14.96
N TYR A 50 15.54 -8.64 -14.91
CA TYR A 50 14.88 -9.56 -13.97
C TYR A 50 14.95 -9.16 -12.50
N GLY A 51 16.12 -8.79 -11.99
CA GLY A 51 16.25 -8.37 -10.59
C GLY A 51 15.43 -7.12 -10.26
N HIS A 52 15.39 -6.15 -11.18
CA HIS A 52 14.63 -4.91 -11.00
C HIS A 52 13.12 -5.18 -11.06
N SER A 53 12.67 -6.01 -12.00
CA SER A 53 11.26 -6.39 -12.09
C SER A 53 10.82 -7.17 -10.85
N LEU A 54 11.65 -8.05 -10.28
CA LEU A 54 11.33 -8.73 -9.02
C LEU A 54 11.12 -7.76 -7.85
N ILE A 55 12.04 -6.80 -7.65
CA ILE A 55 11.96 -5.85 -6.53
C ILE A 55 10.75 -4.92 -6.68
N LEU A 56 10.49 -4.42 -7.90
CA LEU A 56 9.34 -3.55 -8.12
C LEU A 56 8.02 -4.31 -7.92
N ARG A 57 7.93 -5.56 -8.38
CA ARG A 57 6.77 -6.43 -8.15
C ARG A 57 6.56 -6.71 -6.66
N GLN A 58 7.62 -7.01 -5.93
CA GLN A 58 7.55 -7.21 -4.47
C GLN A 58 7.06 -5.94 -3.77
N ALA A 59 7.55 -4.76 -4.19
CA ALA A 59 7.14 -3.48 -3.62
C ALA A 59 5.63 -3.24 -3.85
N ILE A 60 5.12 -3.46 -5.07
CA ILE A 60 3.69 -3.37 -5.40
C ILE A 60 2.87 -4.31 -4.51
N ASN A 61 3.29 -5.58 -4.40
CA ASN A 61 2.59 -6.57 -3.59
C ASN A 61 2.51 -6.17 -2.12
N ARG A 62 3.59 -5.62 -1.57
CA ARG A 62 3.62 -5.11 -0.18
C ARG A 62 2.63 -3.96 0.02
N GLU A 63 2.54 -3.02 -0.91
CA GLU A 63 1.58 -1.90 -0.80
C GLU A 63 0.12 -2.41 -0.90
N LYS A 64 -0.16 -3.36 -1.81
CA LYS A 64 -1.49 -4.00 -1.92
C LYS A 64 -1.89 -4.71 -0.63
N GLN A 65 -1.01 -5.53 -0.06
CA GLN A 65 -1.24 -6.22 1.21
C GLN A 65 -1.46 -5.22 2.36
N ARG A 66 -0.69 -4.13 2.39
CA ARG A 66 -0.83 -3.10 3.43
C ARG A 66 -2.18 -2.38 3.33
N LEU A 67 -2.61 -2.01 2.12
CA LEU A 67 -3.92 -1.40 1.88
C LEU A 67 -5.06 -2.32 2.26
N GLN A 68 -4.96 -3.61 1.89
CA GLN A 68 -5.94 -4.61 2.27
C GLN A 68 -6.10 -4.65 3.79
N TRP A 69 -4.99 -4.80 4.53
CA TRP A 69 -5.01 -4.82 5.99
C TRP A 69 -5.60 -3.53 6.59
N LEU A 70 -5.21 -2.36 6.07
CA LEU A 70 -5.72 -1.08 6.57
C LEU A 70 -7.24 -0.96 6.40
N ARG A 71 -7.77 -1.37 5.24
CA ARG A 71 -9.21 -1.33 4.94
C ARG A 71 -9.99 -2.35 5.79
N GLU A 72 -9.44 -3.56 5.97
CA GLU A 72 -10.03 -4.59 6.84
C GLU A 72 -10.11 -4.13 8.30
N GLU A 73 -9.06 -3.50 8.83
CA GLU A 73 -9.06 -2.98 10.20
C GLU A 73 -9.94 -1.74 10.35
N GLN A 74 -9.95 -0.83 9.37
CA GLN A 74 -10.84 0.33 9.37
C GLN A 74 -12.32 -0.10 9.40
N ALA A 75 -12.69 -1.15 8.66
CA ALA A 75 -14.04 -1.69 8.62
C ALA A 75 -14.50 -2.28 9.97
N LYS A 76 -13.57 -2.69 10.84
CA LYS A 76 -13.85 -3.20 12.18
C LYS A 76 -13.98 -2.10 13.24
N LEU A 77 -13.66 -0.85 12.90
CA LEU A 77 -13.74 0.25 13.86
C LEU A 77 -15.18 0.49 14.33
N PRO A 78 -15.38 0.80 15.62
CA PRO A 78 -16.71 1.12 16.14
C PRO A 78 -17.29 2.35 15.43
N LYS A 79 -18.60 2.30 15.16
CA LYS A 79 -19.34 3.41 14.54
C LYS A 79 -19.35 4.63 15.45
#